data_AF-A0A4Y2Q9Z2-F1
#
_entry.id   AF-A0A4Y2Q9Z2-F1
#
_cell.length_a   1.000
_cell.length_b   1.000
_cell.length_c   1.000
_cell.angle_alpha   90.00
_cell.angle_beta   90.00
_cell.angle_gamma   90.00
#
_symmetry.space_group_name_H-M   'P 1'
#
loop_
_entity.id
_entity.type
_entity.pdbx_description
1 polymer ?
#
loop_
_entity_poly.entity_id
_entity_poly.type
_entity_poly.pdbx_seq_one_letter_code
_entity_poly.pdbx_strand_id
1 'polypeptide(L)'
;MEDAGFQLLNDEEIIAEVRHSPKEDDDDEGENDSQVKINKNDVFECFSKGLNCLVQQEQCDSSELMLLRKLCDRDARQRMTILRQMKLPFKSL
;
A
#
# COMPACT_ATOMS: atom_id res chain seq x y z
N MET A 1 9.83 44.77 0.56
CA MET A 1 9.15 43.48 0.37
C MET A 1 9.81 42.55 1.37
N GLU A 2 9.26 42.48 2.57
CA GLU A 2 9.83 41.68 3.66
C GLU A 2 9.51 40.21 3.41
N ASP A 3 10.56 39.43 3.18
CA ASP A 3 10.53 37.99 3.05
C ASP A 3 10.16 37.40 4.42
N ALA A 4 8.92 36.92 4.55
CA ALA A 4 8.46 36.22 5.74
C ALA A 4 9.07 34.81 5.75
N GLY A 5 10.37 34.76 6.05
CA GLY A 5 11.10 33.51 6.21
C GLY A 5 10.51 32.67 7.34
N PHE A 6 10.51 31.35 7.15
CA PHE A 6 10.08 30.39 8.17
C PHE A 6 11.03 30.49 9.38
N GLN A 7 10.46 30.77 10.56
CA GLN A 7 11.22 30.77 11.81
C GLN A 7 11.50 29.33 12.23
N LEU A 8 12.77 29.00 12.44
CA LEU A 8 13.18 27.72 13.03
C LEU A 8 12.90 27.77 14.52
N LEU A 9 11.96 26.94 14.96
CA LEU A 9 11.62 26.79 16.37
C LEU A 9 12.69 26.00 17.11
N ASN A 10 12.93 26.40 18.34
CA ASN A 10 13.75 25.70 19.31
C ASN A 10 12.96 24.55 19.98
N ASP A 11 13.63 23.55 20.54
CA ASP A 11 13.03 22.36 21.16
C ASP A 11 12.01 22.73 22.25
N GLU A 12 12.30 23.73 23.09
CA GLU A 12 11.35 24.19 24.11
C GLU A 12 10.09 24.83 23.52
N GLU A 13 10.23 25.50 22.37
CA GLU A 13 9.13 26.18 21.67
C GLU A 13 8.24 25.16 20.94
N ILE A 14 8.84 24.12 20.36
CA ILE A 14 8.13 22.97 19.76
C ILE A 14 7.32 22.23 20.84
N ILE A 15 7.92 21.97 22.00
CA ILE A 15 7.24 21.28 23.10
C ILE A 15 6.06 22.10 23.63
N ALA A 16 6.20 23.42 23.72
CA ALA A 16 5.11 24.31 24.10
C ALA A 16 3.95 24.23 23.09
N GLU A 17 4.24 24.31 21.79
CA GLU A 17 3.23 24.24 20.73
C GLU A 17 2.47 22.91 20.72
N VAL A 18 3.19 21.78 20.88
CA VAL A 18 2.60 20.44 20.96
C VAL A 18 1.73 20.29 22.21
N ARG A 19 2.11 20.90 23.33
CA ARG A 19 1.33 20.87 24.58
C ARG A 19 0.11 21.78 24.55
N HIS A 20 0.16 22.86 23.78
CA HIS A 20 -0.92 23.84 23.66
C HIS A 20 -1.87 23.57 22.48
N SER A 21 -1.52 22.64 21.59
CA SER A 21 -2.45 22.13 20.60
C SER A 21 -3.68 21.60 21.31
N PRO A 22 -4.89 22.12 21.00
CA PRO A 22 -6.12 21.53 21.51
C PRO A 22 -6.06 20.06 21.14
N LYS A 23 -6.15 19.18 22.14
CA LYS A 23 -6.55 17.82 21.84
C LYS A 23 -7.93 17.96 21.24
N GLU A 24 -8.00 17.87 19.92
CA GLU A 24 -9.20 17.42 19.25
C GLU A 24 -9.41 16.02 19.84
N ASP A 25 -10.14 15.96 20.96
CA ASP A 25 -10.78 14.75 21.44
C ASP A 25 -11.84 14.42 20.38
N ASP A 26 -11.37 13.93 19.24
CA ASP A 26 -12.13 13.06 18.37
C ASP A 26 -12.19 11.72 19.10
N ASP A 27 -13.04 11.70 20.13
CA ASP A 27 -13.65 10.51 20.70
C ASP A 27 -14.65 9.95 19.67
N ASP A 28 -14.21 9.81 18.41
CA ASP A 28 -14.89 9.00 17.41
C ASP A 28 -14.52 7.55 17.67
N GLU A 29 -15.06 7.04 18.78
CA GLU A 29 -15.31 5.63 19.03
C GLU A 29 -16.38 5.08 18.06
N GLY A 30 -16.55 5.71 16.90
CA GLY A 30 -17.04 5.08 15.70
C GLY A 30 -15.98 4.10 15.23
N GLU A 31 -16.08 2.86 15.71
CA GLU A 31 -15.71 1.70 14.91
C GLU A 31 -16.45 1.85 13.58
N ASN A 32 -15.82 2.56 12.64
CA ASN A 32 -16.28 2.69 11.28
C ASN A 32 -15.93 1.37 10.61
N ASP A 33 -16.68 0.34 11.02
CA ASP A 33 -16.88 -0.91 10.33
C ASP A 33 -17.72 -0.64 9.06
N SER A 34 -17.47 0.49 8.38
CA SER A 34 -17.53 0.56 6.93
C SER A 34 -16.53 -0.47 6.46
N GLN A 35 -17.03 -1.70 6.42
CA GLN A 35 -16.48 -2.82 5.71
C GLN A 35 -16.30 -2.32 4.29
N VAL A 36 -15.16 -1.67 4.04
CA VAL A 36 -14.76 -1.17 2.74
C VAL A 36 -14.95 -2.38 1.86
N LYS A 37 -15.91 -2.34 0.93
CA LYS A 37 -16.12 -3.44 0.00
C LYS A 37 -14.87 -3.47 -0.85
N ILE A 38 -13.87 -4.19 -0.38
CA ILE A 38 -12.58 -4.26 -1.02
C ILE A 38 -12.80 -5.05 -2.30
N ASN A 39 -13.02 -4.32 -3.39
CA ASN A 39 -13.15 -4.91 -4.69
C ASN A 39 -11.82 -5.59 -5.02
N LYS A 40 -11.89 -6.86 -5.45
CA LYS A 40 -10.72 -7.67 -5.82
C LYS A 40 -9.78 -6.95 -6.79
N ASN A 41 -10.33 -6.15 -7.70
CA ASN A 41 -9.51 -5.36 -8.62
C ASN A 41 -8.71 -4.29 -7.89
N ASP A 42 -9.32 -3.58 -6.95
CA ASP A 42 -8.67 -2.49 -6.21
C ASP A 42 -7.54 -3.06 -5.32
N VAL A 43 -7.73 -4.26 -4.75
CA VAL A 43 -6.65 -4.98 -4.03
C VAL A 43 -5.47 -5.26 -4.95
N PHE A 44 -5.75 -5.76 -6.15
CA PHE A 44 -4.71 -6.13 -7.10
C PHE A 44 -3.94 -4.91 -7.62
N GLU A 45 -4.65 -3.81 -7.86
CA GLU A 45 -4.04 -2.55 -8.25
C GLU A 45 -3.15 -1.99 -7.13
N CYS A 46 -3.64 -1.98 -5.89
CA CYS A 46 -2.85 -1.58 -4.72
C CYS A 46 -1.61 -2.46 -4.53
N PHE A 47 -1.76 -3.78 -4.68
CA PHE A 47 -0.63 -4.71 -4.63
C PHE A 47 0.41 -4.40 -5.71
N SER A 48 -0.04 -4.16 -6.95
CA SER A 48 0.85 -3.83 -8.07
C SER A 48 1.60 -2.51 -7.85
N LYS A 49 0.91 -1.49 -7.33
CA LYS A 49 1.53 -0.20 -6.96
C LYS A 49 2.57 -0.38 -5.85
N GLY A 50 2.23 -1.13 -4.80
CA GLY A 50 3.15 -1.43 -3.71
C GLY A 50 4.42 -2.15 -4.17
N LEU A 51 4.28 -3.13 -5.07
CA LEU A 51 5.43 -3.81 -5.67
C LEU A 51 6.32 -2.86 -6.48
N ASN A 52 5.72 -1.98 -7.29
CA ASN A 52 6.48 -0.98 -8.05
C ASN A 52 7.23 -0.01 -7.14
N CYS A 53 6.62 0.39 -6.01
CA CYS A 53 7.28 1.23 -5.02
C CYS A 53 8.47 0.50 -4.37
N LEU A 54 8.31 -0.77 -4.02
CA LEU A 54 9.35 -1.57 -3.39
C LEU A 54 10.56 -1.78 -4.32
N VAL A 55 10.32 -2.06 -5.61
CA VAL A 55 11.38 -2.20 -6.62
C VAL A 55 12.16 -0.89 -6.83
N GLN A 56 11.52 0.26 -6.63
CA GLN A 56 12.14 1.59 -6.81
C GLN A 56 12.89 2.10 -5.57
N GLN A 57 12.79 1.42 -4.43
CA GLN A 57 13.55 1.82 -3.24
C GLN A 57 15.06 1.59 -3.45
N GLU A 58 15.85 2.58 -3.06
CA GLU A 58 17.32 2.57 -3.21
C GLU A 58 18.00 1.49 -2.36
N GLN A 59 17.33 1.03 -1.28
CA GLN A 59 17.81 -0.03 -0.38
C GLN A 59 16.85 -1.22 -0.30
N CYS A 60 16.50 -1.81 -1.45
CA CYS A 60 15.72 -3.05 -1.45
C CYS A 60 16.62 -4.29 -1.39
N ASP A 61 16.31 -5.26 -0.53
CA ASP A 61 17.04 -6.53 -0.46
C ASP A 61 16.76 -7.37 -1.73
N SER A 62 17.83 -7.69 -2.47
CA SER A 62 17.74 -8.50 -3.69
C SER A 62 17.07 -9.87 -3.49
N SER A 63 17.18 -10.45 -2.30
CA SER A 63 16.58 -11.74 -1.93
C SER A 63 15.06 -11.62 -1.80
N GLU A 64 14.58 -10.53 -1.22
CA GLU A 64 13.15 -10.21 -1.11
C GLU A 64 12.54 -9.95 -2.49
N LEU A 65 13.23 -9.18 -3.34
CA LEU A 65 12.81 -8.98 -4.73
C LEU A 65 12.74 -10.28 -5.52
N MET A 66 13.71 -11.19 -5.33
CA MET A 66 13.69 -12.51 -5.96
C MET A 66 12.55 -13.39 -5.45
N LEU A 67 12.19 -13.31 -4.16
CA LEU A 67 11.03 -14.01 -3.62
C LEU A 67 9.73 -13.49 -4.23
N LEU A 68 9.58 -12.17 -4.34
CA LEU A 68 8.43 -11.53 -4.97
C LEU A 68 8.27 -11.94 -6.43
N ARG A 69 9.37 -11.93 -7.19
CA ARG A 69 9.39 -12.42 -8.57
C ARG A 69 8.88 -13.85 -8.67
N LYS A 70 9.35 -14.75 -7.79
CA LYS A 70 8.90 -16.16 -7.77
C LYS A 70 7.41 -16.30 -7.45
N LEU A 71 6.87 -15.47 -6.56
CA LEU A 71 5.44 -15.46 -6.23
C LEU A 71 4.60 -15.01 -7.44
N CYS A 72 4.98 -13.90 -8.08
CA CYS A 72 4.32 -13.42 -9.29
C CYS A 72 4.38 -14.44 -10.44
N ASP A 73 5.55 -15.05 -10.66
CA ASP A 73 5.72 -16.09 -11.67
C ASP A 73 4.84 -17.32 -11.38
N ARG A 74 4.66 -17.69 -10.11
CA ARG A 74 3.80 -18.80 -9.71
C ARG A 74 2.34 -18.49 -9.99
N ASP A 75 1.87 -17.29 -9.63
CA ASP A 75 0.50 -16.85 -9.91
C ASP A 75 0.22 -16.78 -11.42
N ALA A 76 1.15 -16.24 -12.20
CA ALA A 76 1.04 -16.20 -13.67
C ALA A 76 0.90 -17.62 -14.27
N ARG A 77 1.72 -18.59 -13.80
CA ARG A 77 1.60 -20.00 -14.23
C ARG A 77 0.25 -20.61 -13.84
N GLN A 78 -0.27 -20.30 -12.65
CA GLN A 78 -1.57 -20.78 -12.20
C GLN A 78 -2.70 -20.22 -13.08
N ARG A 79 -2.71 -18.90 -13.32
CA ARG A 79 -3.69 -18.25 -14.22
C ARG A 79 -3.65 -18.84 -15.63
N MET A 80 -2.45 -19.05 -16.16
CA MET A 80 -2.28 -19.68 -17.48
C MET A 80 -2.81 -21.11 -17.52
N THR A 81 -2.63 -21.88 -16.45
CA THR A 81 -3.16 -23.25 -16.35
C THR A 81 -4.68 -23.25 -16.31
N ILE A 82 -5.29 -22.39 -15.50
CA ILE A 82 -6.76 -22.21 -15.43
C ILE A 82 -7.29 -21.81 -16.81
N LEU A 83 -6.68 -20.81 -17.46
CA LEU A 83 -7.09 -20.35 -18.77
C LEU A 83 -7.01 -21.45 -19.84
N ARG A 84 -5.96 -22.29 -19.80
CA ARG A 84 -5.82 -23.45 -20.70
C ARG A 84 -6.91 -24.49 -20.46
N GLN A 85 -7.23 -24.78 -19.19
CA GLN A 85 -8.32 -25.70 -18.85
C GLN A 85 -9.69 -25.16 -19.29
N MET A 86 -9.94 -23.86 -19.14
CA MET A 86 -11.17 -23.23 -19.60
C MET A 86 -11.30 -23.19 -21.13
N LYS A 87 -10.18 -23.11 -21.87
CA LYS A 87 -10.16 -23.10 -23.33
C LYS A 87 -10.26 -24.48 -23.97
N LEU A 88 -10.03 -25.55 -23.23
CA LEU A 88 -10.19 -26.91 -23.74
C LEU A 88 -11.69 -27.22 -23.80
N PRO A 89 -12.28 -27.43 -24.99
CA PRO A 89 -13.62 -27.97 -25.05
C PRO A 89 -13.56 -29.34 -24.39
N PHE A 90 -14.39 -29.57 -23.37
CA PHE A 90 -14.67 -30.92 -22.91
C PHE A 90 -15.25 -31.70 -24.09
N LYS A 91 -14.38 -32.37 -24.87
CA LYS A 91 -14.83 -33.37 -25.82
C LYS A 91 -15.21 -34.59 -24.99
N SER A 92 -16.50 -34.68 -24.67
CA SER A 92 -17.07 -35.94 -24.17
C SER A 92 -16.88 -37.01 -25.23
N LEU A 93 -16.53 -38.21 -24.76
CA LEU A 93 -16.52 -39.46 -25.51
C LEU A 93 -17.92 -39.76 -26.06
#